data_AF-A0A6I2UFB0-F1
#
_entry.id   AF-A0A6I2UFB0-F1
#
_cell.length_a   1.000
_cell.length_b   1.000
_cell.length_c   1.000
_cell.angle_alpha   90.00
_cell.angle_beta   90.00
_cell.angle_gamma   90.00
#
_symmetry.space_group_name_H-M   'P 1'
#
loop_
_entity.id
_entity.type
_entity.pdbx_description
1 polymer ?
#
loop_
_entity_poly.entity_id
_entity_poly.type
_entity_poly.pdbx_seq_one_letter_code
_entity_poly.pdbx_strand_id
1 'polypeptide(L)'
;MNENEIVNENVAVQNDEAGQARDIVQDDGNVQDDECVQEHSDASDTGLKAEAADVHAEAAHTDGVHAEDMPAEAVHANYVQAEDFYLELADYAAEGWRLCQYTKALVGKVLNPQIQKRGMNQVKRFDKHSAASLEKLGIEVLDFAGEVYNTGLPVYPINLEDFEAEDQLRVEVTLEPTIKKLNSAEILKKGSVVVGRINNEVLCGH
;
A
#
# COMPACT_ATOMS: atom_id res chain seq x y z
N MET A 1 29.92 -60.57 10.72
CA MET A 1 31.35 -60.92 10.72
C MET A 1 31.90 -60.61 9.34
N ASN A 2 33.06 -59.94 9.33
CA ASN A 2 33.87 -59.45 8.19
C ASN A 2 33.30 -58.18 7.56
N GLU A 3 33.70 -56.96 7.96
CA GLU A 3 35.03 -56.34 7.93
C GLU A 3 35.70 -56.46 6.56
N ASN A 4 35.71 -55.35 5.83
CA ASN A 4 36.85 -54.96 5.01
C ASN A 4 36.93 -53.44 4.92
N GLU A 5 38.12 -52.98 5.27
CA GLU A 5 38.60 -51.63 5.49
C GLU A 5 39.46 -51.20 4.27
N ILE A 6 39.83 -49.91 4.25
CA ILE A 6 40.93 -49.26 3.48
C ILE A 6 40.65 -49.11 1.95
N VAL A 7 40.83 -47.97 1.26
CA VAL A 7 41.89 -46.94 1.33
C VAL A 7 41.43 -45.58 0.77
N ASN A 8 41.86 -44.52 1.47
CA ASN A 8 41.88 -43.11 1.09
C ASN A 8 42.98 -42.85 0.03
N GLU A 9 42.67 -42.18 -1.09
CA GLU A 9 43.69 -41.55 -1.92
C GLU A 9 43.37 -40.07 -2.16
N ASN A 10 44.17 -39.22 -1.48
CA ASN A 10 44.32 -37.81 -1.78
C ASN A 10 45.05 -37.64 -3.11
N VAL A 11 44.46 -36.90 -4.04
CA VAL A 11 45.23 -36.23 -5.11
C VAL A 11 44.89 -34.74 -5.06
N ALA A 12 45.80 -33.99 -4.44
CA ALA A 12 46.00 -32.58 -4.76
C ALA A 12 46.70 -32.49 -6.12
N VAL A 13 46.37 -31.49 -6.95
CA VAL A 13 47.33 -30.72 -7.76
C VAL A 13 46.59 -29.60 -8.52
N GLN A 14 46.96 -28.38 -8.10
CA GLN A 14 47.31 -27.18 -8.88
C GLN A 14 46.24 -26.24 -9.44
N ASN A 15 46.47 -24.98 -9.03
CA ASN A 15 45.97 -23.72 -9.53
C ASN A 15 46.37 -23.49 -10.99
N ASP A 16 45.54 -22.77 -11.74
CA ASP A 16 46.00 -21.82 -12.74
C ASP A 16 45.06 -20.61 -12.77
N GLU A 17 45.67 -19.44 -12.54
CA GLU A 17 45.08 -18.12 -12.73
C GLU A 17 45.11 -17.75 -14.23
N ALA A 18 44.01 -17.24 -14.77
CA ALA A 18 44.05 -16.30 -15.90
C ALA A 18 42.73 -15.52 -15.94
N GLY A 19 42.86 -14.20 -15.78
CA GLY A 19 41.74 -13.31 -15.52
C GLY A 19 40.89 -12.92 -16.73
N GLN A 20 39.75 -12.33 -16.41
CA GLN A 20 39.09 -11.31 -17.23
C GLN A 20 38.22 -10.47 -16.29
N ALA A 21 38.78 -9.33 -15.87
CA ALA A 21 38.04 -8.24 -15.26
C ALA A 21 37.04 -7.70 -16.29
N ARG A 22 35.76 -7.69 -15.94
CA ARG A 22 34.75 -6.88 -16.64
C ARG A 22 34.45 -5.69 -15.76
N ASP A 23 34.88 -4.52 -16.25
CA ASP A 23 34.45 -3.21 -15.80
C ASP A 23 32.91 -3.17 -15.73
N ILE A 24 32.38 -2.96 -14.54
CA ILE A 24 31.01 -2.48 -14.36
C ILE A 24 31.15 -1.03 -13.92
N VAL A 25 30.82 -0.16 -14.88
CA VAL A 25 30.70 1.29 -14.71
C VAL A 25 29.78 1.58 -13.53
N GLN A 26 30.34 2.28 -12.54
CA GLN A 26 29.60 2.93 -11.47
C GLN A 26 28.89 4.15 -12.07
N ASP A 27 27.56 4.15 -12.02
CA ASP A 27 26.73 5.32 -12.30
C ASP A 27 26.22 5.85 -10.96
N ASP A 28 26.97 6.81 -10.41
CA ASP A 28 26.63 7.55 -9.20
C ASP A 28 25.57 8.59 -9.56
N GLY A 29 24.30 8.20 -9.42
CA GLY A 29 23.15 9.09 -9.48
C GLY A 29 23.17 10.07 -8.30
N ASN A 30 23.73 11.25 -8.56
CA ASN A 30 23.72 12.45 -7.75
C ASN A 30 22.27 12.89 -7.43
N VAL A 31 21.87 12.84 -6.15
CA VAL A 31 20.64 13.45 -5.64
C VAL A 31 21.03 14.79 -5.05
N GLN A 32 20.74 15.88 -5.78
CA GLN A 32 20.73 17.22 -5.23
C GLN A 32 19.28 17.59 -4.91
N ASP A 33 19.02 17.75 -3.62
CA ASP A 33 17.97 18.63 -3.11
C ASP A 33 18.45 20.09 -3.31
N ASP A 34 17.58 20.98 -3.78
CA ASP A 34 17.42 22.33 -3.21
C ASP A 34 16.29 23.14 -3.88
N GLU A 35 15.71 23.98 -3.03
CA GLU A 35 14.46 24.72 -3.08
C GLU A 35 14.39 25.84 -4.13
N CYS A 36 13.17 26.31 -4.43
CA CYS A 36 12.67 27.67 -4.13
C CYS A 36 11.61 28.10 -5.15
N VAL A 37 10.33 28.07 -4.75
CA VAL A 37 9.23 28.74 -5.45
C VAL A 37 9.08 30.13 -4.83
N GLN A 38 9.38 31.17 -5.60
CA GLN A 38 9.02 32.55 -5.28
C GLN A 38 7.86 32.97 -6.20
N GLU A 39 6.66 33.08 -5.64
CA GLU A 39 5.53 33.77 -6.27
C GLU A 39 5.64 35.26 -5.96
N HIS A 40 5.83 36.06 -7.01
CA HIS A 40 5.65 37.50 -6.96
C HIS A 40 4.17 37.83 -7.25
N SER A 41 3.48 38.31 -6.23
CA SER A 41 2.24 39.07 -6.37
C SER A 41 2.59 40.55 -6.59
N ASP A 42 2.08 41.15 -7.66
CA ASP A 42 1.82 42.60 -7.66
C ASP A 42 0.81 43.00 -8.74
N ALA A 43 -0.13 43.84 -8.28
CA ALA A 43 -0.81 44.93 -9.00
C ALA A 43 -1.70 44.54 -10.22
N SER A 44 -2.82 45.16 -10.57
CA SER A 44 -3.59 46.34 -10.14
C SER A 44 -4.64 46.50 -11.27
N ASP A 45 -5.93 46.68 -11.00
CA ASP A 45 -6.61 47.98 -11.19
C ASP A 45 -7.56 48.02 -12.41
N THR A 46 -8.67 48.73 -12.21
CA THR A 46 -9.73 49.15 -13.15
C THR A 46 -10.60 48.03 -13.76
N GLY A 47 -11.94 47.99 -13.65
CA GLY A 47 -12.93 49.04 -13.47
C GLY A 47 -13.48 49.48 -14.83
N LEU A 48 -14.58 48.87 -15.31
CA LEU A 48 -15.48 49.45 -16.32
C LEU A 48 -16.85 48.74 -16.34
N LYS A 49 -17.88 49.59 -16.47
CA LYS A 49 -19.32 49.35 -16.41
C LYS A 49 -19.92 48.97 -17.78
N ALA A 50 -21.19 48.55 -17.71
CA ALA A 50 -22.25 48.63 -18.75
C ALA A 50 -22.19 47.49 -19.80
N GLU A 51 -23.28 46.97 -20.35
CA GLU A 51 -24.67 47.43 -20.44
C GLU A 51 -25.57 46.24 -20.83
N ALA A 52 -26.85 46.30 -20.50
CA ALA A 52 -27.85 45.33 -20.90
C ALA A 52 -28.29 45.55 -22.36
N ALA A 53 -28.54 44.46 -23.09
CA ALA A 53 -29.37 44.46 -24.29
C ALA A 53 -30.14 43.14 -24.40
N ASP A 54 -31.43 43.24 -24.06
CA ASP A 54 -32.55 42.40 -24.48
C ASP A 54 -32.75 42.57 -26.00
N VAL A 55 -32.93 41.49 -26.79
CA VAL A 55 -34.14 41.25 -27.61
C VAL A 55 -34.12 39.94 -28.43
N HIS A 56 -35.30 39.32 -28.41
CA HIS A 56 -36.00 38.57 -29.46
C HIS A 56 -35.60 37.14 -29.88
N ALA A 57 -36.53 36.25 -29.54
CA ALA A 57 -36.81 34.97 -30.18
C ALA A 57 -37.28 35.14 -31.65
N GLU A 58 -36.84 34.23 -32.51
CA GLU A 58 -37.53 33.90 -33.77
C GLU A 58 -37.58 32.38 -33.92
N ALA A 59 -38.80 31.86 -34.01
CA ALA A 59 -39.10 30.46 -34.22
C ALA A 59 -39.03 30.15 -35.73
N ALA A 60 -38.17 29.21 -36.11
CA ALA A 60 -38.21 28.60 -37.43
C ALA A 60 -38.61 27.13 -37.30
N HIS A 61 -39.83 26.87 -37.73
CA HIS A 61 -40.40 25.55 -37.96
C HIS A 61 -39.60 24.85 -39.07
N THR A 62 -39.01 23.69 -38.78
CA THR A 62 -38.57 22.77 -39.82
C THR A 62 -39.23 21.41 -39.62
N ASP A 63 -39.68 20.93 -40.77
CA ASP A 63 -40.63 19.87 -41.03
C ASP A 63 -40.06 18.48 -40.70
N GLY A 64 -40.95 17.55 -40.41
CA GLY A 64 -40.64 16.22 -39.89
C GLY A 64 -39.77 15.36 -40.81
N VAL A 65 -38.83 14.66 -40.19
CA VAL A 65 -38.35 13.36 -40.67
C VAL A 65 -38.55 12.37 -39.53
N HIS A 66 -39.44 11.42 -39.75
CA HIS A 66 -39.63 10.24 -38.91
C HIS A 66 -38.30 9.47 -38.83
N ALA A 67 -37.59 9.64 -37.72
CA ALA A 67 -36.65 8.63 -37.24
C ALA A 67 -37.47 7.61 -36.45
N GLU A 68 -37.55 6.42 -37.02
CA GLU A 68 -38.20 5.27 -36.41
C GLU A 68 -37.74 5.09 -34.96
N ASP A 69 -38.71 4.80 -34.09
CA ASP A 69 -38.51 4.40 -32.70
C ASP A 69 -37.58 3.18 -32.65
N MET A 70 -36.28 3.43 -32.53
CA MET A 70 -35.39 2.42 -31.99
C MET A 70 -35.76 2.26 -30.52
N PRO A 71 -36.12 1.05 -30.05
CA PRO A 71 -36.26 0.84 -28.63
C PRO A 71 -34.93 1.21 -28.00
N ALA A 72 -34.97 2.17 -27.08
CA ALA A 72 -33.88 2.45 -26.15
C ALA A 72 -33.75 1.21 -25.25
N GLU A 73 -33.21 0.14 -25.82
CA GLU A 73 -32.76 -1.03 -25.08
C GLU A 73 -31.63 -0.49 -24.21
N ALA A 74 -31.98 -0.31 -22.93
CA ALA A 74 -31.13 0.27 -21.92
C ALA A 74 -29.81 -0.49 -21.97
N VAL A 75 -28.80 0.14 -22.59
CA VAL A 75 -27.41 -0.16 -22.30
C VAL A 75 -27.25 0.29 -20.85
N HIS A 76 -27.62 -0.59 -19.93
CA HIS A 76 -27.15 -0.57 -18.56
C HIS A 76 -25.64 -0.77 -18.66
N ALA A 77 -24.93 0.28 -19.04
CA ALA A 77 -23.52 0.42 -18.73
C ALA A 77 -23.46 0.19 -17.21
N ASN A 78 -22.85 -0.91 -16.79
CA ASN A 78 -22.62 -1.23 -15.40
C ASN A 78 -21.72 -0.13 -14.82
N TYR A 79 -22.33 0.97 -14.42
CA TYR A 79 -21.67 1.99 -13.62
C TYR A 79 -21.40 1.36 -12.27
N VAL A 80 -20.12 1.09 -11.99
CA VAL A 80 -19.65 0.75 -10.64
C VAL A 80 -20.08 1.91 -9.76
N GLN A 81 -20.91 1.63 -8.75
CA GLN A 81 -21.30 2.66 -7.80
C GLN A 81 -20.06 3.13 -7.05
N ALA A 82 -20.00 4.40 -6.65
CA ALA A 82 -18.84 4.94 -5.95
C ALA A 82 -18.49 4.11 -4.70
N GLU A 83 -19.51 3.58 -4.01
CA GLU A 83 -19.33 2.73 -2.83
C GLU A 83 -18.70 1.38 -3.18
N ASP A 84 -19.18 0.69 -4.21
CA ASP A 84 -18.61 -0.57 -4.68
C ASP A 84 -17.13 -0.39 -5.05
N PHE A 85 -16.77 0.74 -5.67
CA PHE A 85 -15.39 1.06 -5.99
C PHE A 85 -14.50 1.14 -4.74
N TYR A 86 -14.96 1.79 -3.67
CA TYR A 86 -14.18 1.91 -2.43
C TYR A 86 -14.00 0.57 -1.72
N LEU A 87 -15.02 -0.30 -1.76
CA LEU A 87 -14.93 -1.64 -1.18
C LEU A 87 -13.91 -2.51 -1.93
N GLU A 88 -13.97 -2.54 -3.26
CA GLU A 88 -13.01 -3.30 -4.08
C GLU A 88 -11.59 -2.74 -3.95
N LEU A 89 -11.44 -1.41 -3.85
CA LEU A 89 -10.15 -0.78 -3.63
C LEU A 89 -9.60 -1.08 -2.22
N ALA A 90 -10.47 -1.20 -1.21
CA ALA A 90 -10.07 -1.63 0.13
C ALA A 90 -9.58 -3.07 0.16
N ASP A 91 -10.25 -3.98 -0.56
CA ASP A 91 -9.79 -5.36 -0.71
C ASP A 91 -8.45 -5.43 -1.43
N TYR A 92 -8.27 -4.68 -2.51
CA TYR A 92 -6.98 -4.57 -3.21
C TYR A 92 -5.87 -4.04 -2.28
N ALA A 93 -6.15 -2.99 -1.50
CA ALA A 93 -5.19 -2.43 -0.55
C ALA A 93 -4.78 -3.45 0.53
N ALA A 94 -5.75 -4.21 1.05
CA ALA A 94 -5.51 -5.26 2.04
C ALA A 94 -4.65 -6.41 1.48
N GLU A 95 -4.88 -6.83 0.23
CA GLU A 95 -4.03 -7.81 -0.46
C GLU A 95 -2.60 -7.29 -0.67
N GLY A 96 -2.46 -6.05 -1.14
CA GLY A 96 -1.15 -5.40 -1.33
C GLY A 96 -0.35 -5.31 -0.03
N TRP A 97 -1.01 -4.97 1.07
CA TRP A 97 -0.39 -4.97 2.40
C TRP A 97 0.05 -6.38 2.81
N ARG A 98 -0.80 -7.40 2.69
CA ARG A 98 -0.44 -8.79 3.05
C ARG A 98 0.77 -9.29 2.26
N LEU A 99 0.79 -9.03 0.96
CA LEU A 99 1.93 -9.38 0.11
C LEU A 99 3.21 -8.65 0.54
N CYS A 100 3.11 -7.37 0.91
CA CYS A 100 4.24 -6.59 1.44
C CYS A 100 4.79 -7.22 2.72
N GLN A 101 3.93 -7.54 3.69
CA GLN A 101 4.33 -8.14 4.97
C GLN A 101 4.94 -9.53 4.80
N TYR A 102 4.35 -10.37 3.95
CA TYR A 102 4.92 -11.67 3.60
C TYR A 102 6.30 -11.52 2.96
N THR A 103 6.45 -10.60 2.00
CA THR A 103 7.73 -10.34 1.32
C THR A 103 8.77 -9.82 2.30
N LYS A 104 8.39 -8.92 3.22
CA LYS A 104 9.25 -8.41 4.29
C LYS A 104 9.79 -9.55 5.16
N ALA A 105 8.91 -10.48 5.56
CA ALA A 105 9.28 -11.65 6.35
C ALA A 105 10.21 -12.61 5.58
N LEU A 106 9.95 -12.83 4.29
CA LEU A 106 10.82 -13.65 3.43
C LEU A 106 12.21 -13.04 3.27
N VAL A 107 12.27 -11.75 2.91
CA VAL A 107 13.54 -11.02 2.72
C VAL A 107 14.35 -11.02 4.02
N GLY A 108 13.69 -10.88 5.18
CA GLY A 108 14.35 -10.95 6.49
C GLY A 108 15.11 -12.28 6.74
N LYS A 109 14.72 -13.36 6.07
CA LYS A 109 15.36 -14.69 6.19
C LYS A 109 16.50 -14.91 5.19
N VAL A 110 16.75 -13.97 4.27
CA VAL A 110 17.82 -14.08 3.26
C VAL A 110 19.19 -13.94 3.94
N LEU A 111 20.04 -14.96 3.79
CA LEU A 111 21.36 -15.01 4.42
C LEU A 111 22.38 -14.07 3.76
N ASN A 112 22.26 -13.81 2.46
CA ASN A 112 23.16 -12.91 1.75
C ASN A 112 22.81 -11.44 2.10
N PRO A 113 23.69 -10.69 2.79
CA PRO A 113 23.37 -9.35 3.30
C PRO A 113 23.08 -8.32 2.20
N GLN A 114 23.75 -8.42 1.05
CA GLN A 114 23.58 -7.51 -0.08
C GLN A 114 22.20 -7.71 -0.74
N ILE A 115 21.79 -8.97 -0.94
CA ILE A 115 20.47 -9.31 -1.49
C ILE A 115 19.38 -8.93 -0.48
N GLN A 116 19.57 -9.25 0.80
CA GLN A 116 18.64 -8.88 1.87
C GLN A 116 18.44 -7.35 1.92
N LYS A 117 19.53 -6.57 1.94
CA LYS A 117 19.46 -5.10 1.96
C LYS A 117 18.71 -4.55 0.74
N ARG A 118 19.01 -5.06 -0.46
CA ARG A 118 18.30 -4.65 -1.70
C ARG A 118 16.81 -4.99 -1.62
N GLY A 119 16.46 -6.21 -1.23
CA GLY A 119 15.07 -6.64 -1.06
C GLY A 119 14.32 -5.78 -0.04
N MET A 120 14.97 -5.46 1.10
CA MET A 120 14.34 -4.67 2.15
C MET A 120 14.11 -3.23 1.69
N ASN A 121 15.02 -2.67 0.89
CA ASN A 121 14.82 -1.36 0.27
C ASN A 121 13.64 -1.38 -0.72
N GLN A 122 13.45 -2.46 -1.48
CA GLN A 122 12.29 -2.61 -2.36
C GLN A 122 10.97 -2.67 -1.58
N VAL A 123 10.93 -3.43 -0.48
CA VAL A 123 9.77 -3.47 0.43
C VAL A 123 9.46 -2.08 0.98
N LYS A 124 10.47 -1.38 1.53
CA LYS A 124 10.30 -0.01 2.05
C LYS A 124 9.81 0.97 0.98
N ARG A 125 10.35 0.85 -0.23
CA ARG A 125 9.92 1.68 -1.36
C ARG A 125 8.46 1.41 -1.70
N PHE A 126 8.06 0.14 -1.82
CA PHE A 126 6.68 -0.24 -2.08
C PHE A 126 5.76 0.35 -1.01
N ASP A 127 6.04 0.06 0.26
CA ASP A 127 5.23 0.49 1.41
C ASP A 127 5.00 2.01 1.44
N LYS A 128 6.08 2.79 1.27
CA LYS A 128 6.00 4.26 1.18
C LYS A 128 5.12 4.74 0.01
N HIS A 129 5.28 4.14 -1.16
CA HIS A 129 4.56 4.59 -2.36
C HIS A 129 3.10 4.12 -2.37
N SER A 130 2.82 2.91 -1.88
CA SER A 130 1.46 2.40 -1.75
C SER A 130 0.67 3.23 -0.75
N ALA A 131 1.25 3.52 0.42
CA ALA A 131 0.61 4.37 1.43
C ALA A 131 0.27 5.76 0.87
N ALA A 132 1.25 6.44 0.26
CA ALA A 132 1.05 7.75 -0.33
C ALA A 132 0.05 7.76 -1.51
N SER A 133 -0.07 6.65 -2.25
CA SER A 133 -1.03 6.53 -3.34
C SER A 133 -2.45 6.30 -2.82
N LEU A 134 -2.61 5.45 -1.80
CA LEU A 134 -3.91 5.19 -1.16
C LEU A 134 -4.42 6.44 -0.44
N GLU A 135 -3.55 7.20 0.22
CA GLU A 135 -3.92 8.47 0.86
C GLU A 135 -4.51 9.47 -0.14
N LYS A 136 -3.89 9.60 -1.33
CA LYS A 136 -4.43 10.43 -2.43
C LYS A 136 -5.79 9.96 -2.95
N LEU A 137 -6.09 8.68 -2.80
CA LEU A 137 -7.39 8.08 -3.13
C LEU A 137 -8.38 8.18 -1.96
N GLY A 138 -7.99 8.80 -0.84
CA GLY A 138 -8.83 8.96 0.34
C GLY A 138 -8.95 7.68 1.16
N ILE A 139 -7.94 6.80 1.14
CA ILE A 139 -7.91 5.54 1.88
C ILE A 139 -6.73 5.52 2.84
N GLU A 140 -6.97 4.99 4.04
CA GLU A 140 -5.96 4.78 5.07
C GLU A 140 -5.90 3.29 5.45
N VAL A 141 -4.68 2.75 5.51
CA VAL A 141 -4.38 1.37 5.93
C VAL A 141 -3.84 1.40 7.35
N LEU A 142 -4.47 0.67 8.26
CA LEU A 142 -4.11 0.64 9.68
C LEU A 142 -3.55 -0.73 10.07
N ASP A 143 -2.37 -0.70 10.68
CA ASP A 143 -1.76 -1.82 11.38
C ASP A 143 -1.86 -1.57 12.89
N PHE A 144 -2.40 -2.53 13.64
CA PHE A 144 -2.56 -2.44 15.09
C PHE A 144 -1.52 -3.26 15.85
N ALA A 145 -0.52 -3.83 15.18
CA ALA A 145 0.50 -4.63 15.85
C ALA A 145 1.22 -3.82 16.94
N GLY A 146 1.22 -4.36 18.15
CA GLY A 146 1.76 -3.69 19.32
C GLY A 146 0.77 -2.76 20.03
N GLU A 147 -0.44 -2.52 19.54
CA GLU A 147 -1.43 -1.68 20.22
C GLU A 147 -2.17 -2.43 21.33
N VAL A 148 -2.57 -1.71 22.40
CA VAL A 148 -3.40 -2.29 23.47
C VAL A 148 -4.77 -2.63 22.90
N TYR A 149 -5.17 -3.89 23.02
CA TYR A 149 -6.44 -4.35 22.50
C TYR A 149 -7.59 -3.86 23.37
N ASN A 150 -8.63 -3.36 22.72
CA ASN A 150 -9.92 -3.06 23.33
C ASN A 150 -11.03 -3.25 22.28
N THR A 151 -12.27 -3.39 22.73
CA THR A 151 -13.44 -3.63 21.86
C THR A 151 -13.77 -2.47 20.91
N GLY A 152 -13.17 -1.29 21.10
CA GLY A 152 -13.30 -0.14 20.22
C GLY A 152 -12.38 -0.18 19.00
N LEU A 153 -11.37 -1.05 18.97
CA LEU A 153 -10.52 -1.20 17.79
C LEU A 153 -11.31 -1.82 16.63
N PRO A 154 -11.16 -1.30 15.40
CA PRO A 154 -11.88 -1.79 14.22
C PRO A 154 -11.28 -3.08 13.65
N VAL A 155 -11.11 -4.10 14.51
CA VAL A 155 -10.46 -5.39 14.20
C VAL A 155 -11.28 -6.56 14.74
N TYR A 156 -11.11 -7.73 14.12
CA TYR A 156 -11.60 -9.00 14.61
C TYR A 156 -10.43 -9.81 15.23
N PRO A 157 -10.37 -9.96 16.56
CA PRO A 157 -9.41 -10.85 17.19
C PRO A 157 -9.80 -12.31 16.96
N ILE A 158 -8.93 -13.10 16.32
CA ILE A 158 -9.25 -14.49 15.94
C ILE A 158 -9.18 -15.49 17.10
N ASN A 159 -8.52 -15.12 18.19
CA ASN A 159 -8.25 -15.98 19.34
C ASN A 159 -8.79 -15.38 20.65
N LEU A 160 -9.80 -14.49 20.57
CA LEU A 160 -10.34 -13.82 21.76
C LEU A 160 -10.98 -14.80 22.76
N GLU A 161 -11.46 -15.94 22.27
CA GLU A 161 -12.06 -17.02 23.08
C GLU A 161 -11.07 -17.70 24.04
N ASP A 162 -9.77 -17.49 23.86
CA ASP A 162 -8.72 -18.04 24.74
C ASP A 162 -8.50 -17.19 26.02
N PHE A 163 -9.22 -16.09 26.18
CA PHE A 163 -9.00 -15.08 27.23
C PHE A 163 -10.27 -14.76 28.03
N GLU A 164 -10.06 -14.34 29.28
CA GLU A 164 -11.13 -13.89 30.17
C GLU A 164 -11.38 -12.37 30.02
N ALA A 165 -12.53 -11.89 30.48
CA ALA A 165 -12.91 -10.48 30.36
C ALA A 165 -11.96 -9.52 31.12
N GLU A 166 -11.29 -10.02 32.17
CA GLU A 166 -10.33 -9.28 32.98
C GLU A 166 -8.91 -9.30 32.41
N ASP A 167 -8.62 -10.13 31.40
CA ASP A 167 -7.30 -10.20 30.79
C ASP A 167 -6.97 -8.87 30.08
N GLN A 168 -5.81 -8.31 30.38
CA GLN A 168 -5.28 -7.18 29.62
C GLN A 168 -4.57 -7.69 28.38
N LEU A 169 -5.06 -7.29 27.22
CA LEU A 169 -4.61 -7.81 25.93
C LEU A 169 -3.89 -6.74 25.11
N ARG A 170 -2.93 -7.17 24.30
CA ARG A 170 -2.27 -6.39 23.24
C ARG A 170 -2.40 -7.15 21.95
N VAL A 171 -2.54 -6.43 20.84
CA VAL A 171 -2.42 -7.02 19.51
C VAL A 171 -0.96 -7.44 19.30
N GLU A 172 -0.71 -8.75 19.22
CA GLU A 172 0.63 -9.27 18.95
C GLU A 172 0.97 -9.13 17.48
N VAL A 173 0.01 -9.49 16.62
CA VAL A 173 0.17 -9.50 15.17
C VAL A 173 -1.13 -9.08 14.49
N THR A 174 -1.01 -8.17 13.54
CA THR A 174 -2.07 -7.91 12.55
C THR A 174 -1.93 -8.91 11.41
N LEU A 175 -2.97 -9.72 11.19
CA LEU A 175 -3.04 -10.67 10.07
C LEU A 175 -3.60 -10.02 8.80
N GLU A 176 -4.62 -9.19 8.98
CA GLU A 176 -5.20 -8.35 7.94
C GLU A 176 -5.34 -6.92 8.46
N PRO A 177 -4.99 -5.90 7.66
CA PRO A 177 -5.08 -4.52 8.10
C PRO A 177 -6.54 -4.06 8.11
N THR A 178 -6.82 -3.06 8.93
CA THR A 178 -8.09 -2.33 8.79
C THR A 178 -7.95 -1.28 7.70
N ILE A 179 -8.94 -1.18 6.83
CA ILE A 179 -9.02 -0.16 5.79
C ILE A 179 -10.18 0.77 6.11
N LYS A 180 -9.94 2.08 6.09
CA LYS A 180 -10.97 3.10 6.31
C LYS A 180 -10.86 4.25 5.32
N LYS A 181 -11.92 5.02 5.18
CA LYS A 181 -11.86 6.31 4.47
C LYS A 181 -10.99 7.28 5.28
N LEU A 182 -10.05 7.94 4.59
CA LEU A 182 -9.17 8.94 5.17
C LEU A 182 -10.01 10.08 5.77
N ASN A 183 -9.61 10.58 6.94
CA ASN A 183 -10.33 11.64 7.68
C ASN A 183 -11.80 11.31 8.03
N SER A 184 -12.16 10.03 8.03
CA SER A 184 -13.49 9.54 8.42
C SER A 184 -13.38 8.41 9.46
N ALA A 185 -14.47 8.20 10.20
CA ALA A 185 -14.63 7.03 11.07
C ALA A 185 -15.16 5.79 10.30
N GLU A 186 -15.46 5.96 9.01
CA GLU A 186 -16.03 4.93 8.16
C GLU A 186 -15.00 3.84 7.83
N ILE A 187 -15.26 2.63 8.35
CA ILE A 187 -14.45 1.45 8.10
C ILE A 187 -14.96 0.75 6.85
N LEU A 188 -14.10 0.67 5.83
CA LEU A 188 -14.37 -0.05 4.57
C LEU A 188 -14.13 -1.55 4.74
N LYS A 189 -13.10 -1.91 5.52
CA LYS A 189 -12.77 -3.30 5.83
C LYS A 189 -12.21 -3.40 7.25
N LYS A 190 -12.79 -4.26 8.09
CA LYS A 190 -12.23 -4.59 9.40
C LYS A 190 -11.03 -5.51 9.23
N GLY A 191 -9.95 -5.21 9.97
CA GLY A 191 -8.78 -6.07 10.02
C GLY A 191 -9.00 -7.31 10.89
N SER A 192 -8.06 -8.24 10.82
CA SER A 192 -8.02 -9.44 11.65
C SER A 192 -6.71 -9.48 12.42
N VAL A 193 -6.77 -9.81 13.71
CA VAL A 193 -5.60 -9.73 14.61
C VAL A 193 -5.48 -10.97 15.49
N VAL A 194 -4.26 -11.23 15.94
CA VAL A 194 -3.97 -12.13 17.06
C VAL A 194 -3.67 -11.28 18.28
N VAL A 195 -4.30 -11.60 19.40
CA VAL A 195 -4.08 -10.91 20.68
C VAL A 195 -3.34 -11.82 21.65
N GLY A 196 -2.60 -11.21 22.56
CA GLY A 196 -1.89 -11.88 23.65
C GLY A 196 -1.94 -11.06 24.94
N ARG A 197 -1.68 -11.71 26.07
CA ARG A 197 -1.67 -11.04 27.37
C ARG A 197 -0.54 -10.00 27.43
N ILE A 198 -0.83 -8.87 28.05
CA ILE A 198 0.20 -7.90 28.40
C ILE A 198 1.02 -8.50 29.54
N ASN A 199 2.13 -9.15 29.21
CA ASN A 199 3.11 -9.53 30.21
C ASN A 199 3.76 -8.24 30.72
N ASN A 200 3.45 -7.88 31.97
CA ASN A 200 3.96 -6.67 32.62
C ASN A 200 5.44 -6.82 33.05
N GLU A 201 6.22 -7.66 32.35
CA GLU A 201 7.67 -7.75 32.52
C GLU A 201 8.33 -6.55 31.85
N VAL A 202 8.28 -5.44 32.57
CA VAL A 202 9.44 -4.58 32.85
C VAL A 202 10.59 -4.76 31.83
N LEU A 203 10.58 -3.94 30.78
CA LEU A 203 11.82 -3.51 30.13
C LEU A 203 12.58 -2.56 31.08
N CYS A 204 13.06 -3.09 32.20
CA CYS A 204 14.16 -2.50 32.98
C CYS A 204 15.28 -3.53 33.03
N GLY A 205 16.39 -3.24 32.33
CA GLY A 205 17.67 -3.97 32.39
C GLY A 205 18.06 -4.53 31.02
N HIS A 206 19.19 -4.18 30.41
CA HIS A 206 20.45 -3.58 30.88
C HIS A 206 20.98 -2.55 29.87
#